data_AF-A0AAD3HBA1-F1
#
_entry.id   AF-A0AAD3HBA1-F1
#
_cell.length_a   1.000
_cell.length_b   1.000
_cell.length_c   1.000
_cell.angle_alpha   90.00
_cell.angle_beta   90.00
_cell.angle_gamma   90.00
#
_symmetry.space_group_name_H-M   'P 1'
#
loop_
_entity.id
_entity.type
_entity.pdbx_description
1 polymer ?
#
loop_
_entity_poly.entity_id
_entity_poly.type
_entity_poly.pdbx_seq_one_letter_code
_entity_poly.pdbx_strand_id
1 'polypeptide(L)'
;MSDAKNKLSPAAEALMEVATLKVNLLTQKKLTNEMEEFNRNLAKLSLDMGKNTDNLEELKEIVEQQSSEISKVSDNINTVNRNLNGIKKIMEQQLEQQLKVQKLSSAIANAHIASFEYSYVDKSNVIQRSNSKELVQGILLKFMNGLGHFIPSTFYISSNRNKEEFRAELKAQVNVLIGREPRLVQESNGRYYIYYS
;
A
#
# COMPACT_ATOMS: atom_id res chain seq x y z
N MET A 1 34.63 100.27 -47.07
CA MET A 1 34.18 99.15 -46.21
C MET A 1 35.11 97.98 -46.47
N SER A 2 35.69 97.46 -45.39
CA SER A 2 36.75 96.45 -45.39
C SER A 2 36.27 95.11 -45.93
N ASP A 3 37.04 94.51 -46.84
CA ASP A 3 36.95 93.07 -47.08
C ASP A 3 38.31 92.52 -47.54
N ALA A 4 39.36 92.82 -46.77
CA ALA A 4 40.62 92.08 -46.85
C ALA A 4 40.43 90.77 -46.09
N LYS A 5 39.77 89.81 -46.73
CA LYS A 5 39.70 88.43 -46.26
C LYS A 5 41.12 87.91 -46.08
N ASN A 6 41.49 87.63 -44.83
CA ASN A 6 42.68 86.87 -44.43
C ASN A 6 42.73 85.55 -45.23
N LYS A 7 43.45 85.55 -46.34
CA LYS A 7 43.76 84.33 -47.09
C LYS A 7 45.04 83.75 -46.48
N LEU A 8 44.93 82.55 -45.94
CA LEU A 8 46.07 81.74 -45.48
C LEU A 8 47.07 81.58 -46.63
N SER A 9 48.36 81.51 -46.31
CA SER A 9 49.36 81.21 -47.33
C SER A 9 49.15 79.78 -47.85
N PRO A 10 49.50 79.48 -49.11
CA PRO A 10 49.35 78.13 -49.67
C PRO A 10 50.01 77.03 -48.83
N ALA A 11 51.09 77.35 -48.12
CA ALA A 11 51.77 76.43 -47.22
C ALA A 11 50.95 76.12 -45.95
N ALA A 12 50.20 77.10 -45.43
CA ALA A 12 49.33 76.92 -44.26
C ALA A 12 48.05 76.13 -44.60
N GLU A 13 47.48 76.32 -45.81
CA GLU A 13 46.39 75.48 -46.32
C GLU A 13 46.83 74.02 -46.50
N ALA A 14 48.00 73.79 -47.11
CA ALA A 14 48.56 72.45 -47.27
C ALA A 14 48.83 71.75 -45.91
N LEU A 15 49.34 72.48 -44.91
CA LEU A 15 49.55 71.94 -43.56
C LEU A 15 48.23 71.60 -42.86
N MET A 16 47.19 72.42 -43.02
CA MET A 16 45.85 72.13 -42.49
C MET A 16 45.23 70.90 -43.15
N GLU A 17 45.38 70.75 -44.47
CA GLU A 17 44.87 69.60 -45.21
C GLU A 17 45.57 68.31 -44.77
N VAL A 18 46.91 68.34 -44.62
CA VAL A 18 47.69 67.22 -44.08
C VAL A 18 47.29 66.88 -42.63
N ALA A 19 47.06 67.89 -41.79
CA ALA A 19 46.58 67.68 -40.42
C ALA A 19 45.20 67.02 -40.40
N THR A 20 44.29 67.46 -41.28
CA THR A 20 42.94 66.91 -41.42
C THR A 20 42.98 65.46 -41.89
N LEU A 21 43.79 65.16 -42.91
CA LEU A 21 44.01 63.79 -43.39
C LEU A 21 44.60 62.88 -42.31
N LYS A 22 45.52 63.39 -41.50
CA LYS A 22 46.13 62.63 -40.39
C LYS A 22 45.14 62.36 -39.27
N VAL A 23 44.29 63.33 -38.92
CA VAL A 23 43.19 63.13 -37.96
C VAL A 23 42.19 62.10 -38.50
N ASN A 24 41.79 62.21 -39.77
CA ASN A 24 40.88 61.25 -40.40
C ASN A 24 41.44 59.83 -40.41
N LEU A 25 42.74 59.67 -40.72
CA LEU A 25 43.41 58.37 -40.68
C LEU A 25 43.44 57.78 -39.27
N LEU A 26 43.71 58.59 -38.24
CA LEU A 26 43.70 58.14 -36.85
C LEU A 26 42.30 57.73 -36.39
N THR A 27 41.28 58.52 -36.74
CA THR A 27 39.87 58.21 -36.47
C THR A 27 39.45 56.92 -37.16
N GLN A 28 39.82 56.74 -38.43
CA GLN A 28 39.54 55.52 -39.18
C GLN A 28 40.20 54.29 -38.53
N LYS A 29 41.49 54.38 -38.16
CA LYS A 29 42.19 53.30 -37.46
C LYS A 29 41.52 52.95 -36.12
N LYS A 30 41.09 53.95 -35.36
CA LYS A 30 40.39 53.74 -34.08
C LYS A 30 39.08 52.99 -34.31
N LEU A 31 38.26 53.44 -35.28
CA LEU A 31 37.02 52.77 -35.65
C LEU A 31 37.24 51.33 -36.12
N THR A 32 38.27 51.08 -36.94
CA THR A 32 38.59 49.73 -37.38
C THR A 32 38.93 48.82 -36.19
N ASN A 33 39.75 49.28 -35.25
CA ASN A 33 40.11 48.51 -34.06
C ASN A 33 38.90 48.22 -33.16
N GLU A 34 38.04 49.21 -32.93
CA GLU A 34 36.80 49.04 -32.14
C GLU A 34 35.84 48.05 -32.82
N MET A 35 35.77 48.08 -34.16
CA MET A 35 34.92 47.17 -34.94
C MET A 35 35.46 45.73 -34.92
N GLU A 36 36.78 45.55 -34.97
CA GLU A 36 37.42 44.24 -34.78
C GLU A 36 37.19 43.68 -33.37
N GLU A 37 37.30 44.52 -32.33
CA GLU A 37 37.00 44.13 -30.95
C GLU A 37 35.52 43.76 -30.77
N PHE A 38 34.62 44.56 -31.32
CA PHE A 38 33.19 44.28 -31.33
C PHE A 38 32.89 42.93 -32.01
N ASN A 39 33.49 42.66 -33.17
CA ASN A 39 33.32 41.39 -33.87
C ASN A 39 33.85 40.20 -33.06
N ARG A 40 34.98 40.35 -32.36
CA ARG A 40 35.51 39.31 -31.45
C ARG A 40 34.56 39.05 -30.29
N ASN A 41 33.99 40.09 -29.70
CA ASN A 41 33.02 39.97 -28.61
C ASN A 41 31.72 39.30 -29.07
N LEU A 42 31.22 39.65 -30.26
CA LEU A 42 30.07 38.97 -30.88
C LEU A 42 30.32 37.48 -31.11
N ALA A 43 31.49 37.11 -31.63
CA ALA A 43 31.84 35.71 -31.84
C ALA A 43 31.88 34.93 -30.52
N LYS A 44 32.45 35.52 -29.45
CA LYS A 44 32.46 34.92 -28.12
C LYS A 44 31.05 34.75 -27.55
N LEU A 45 30.21 35.78 -27.65
CA LEU A 45 28.81 35.71 -27.21
C LEU A 45 28.05 34.62 -27.96
N SER A 46 28.25 34.49 -29.27
CA SER A 46 27.62 33.43 -30.07
C SER A 46 28.03 32.03 -29.61
N LEU A 47 29.31 31.83 -29.25
CA LEU A 47 29.79 30.56 -28.72
C LEU A 47 29.19 30.26 -27.33
N ASP A 48 29.12 31.26 -26.46
CA ASP A 48 28.56 31.11 -25.11
C ASP A 48 27.05 30.82 -25.18
N MET A 49 26.32 31.44 -26.11
CA MET A 49 24.91 31.11 -26.38
C MET A 49 24.73 29.68 -26.89
N GLY A 50 25.63 29.20 -27.76
CA GLY A 50 25.62 27.80 -28.22
C GLY A 50 25.76 26.82 -27.05
N LYS A 51 26.78 27.01 -26.20
CA LYS A 51 26.99 26.17 -25.01
C LYS A 51 25.81 26.20 -24.05
N ASN A 52 25.20 27.37 -23.84
CA ASN A 52 24.02 27.48 -22.98
C ASN A 52 22.81 26.74 -23.56
N THR A 53 22.68 26.71 -24.88
CA THR A 53 21.61 25.95 -25.56
C THR A 53 21.82 24.45 -25.37
N ASP A 54 23.05 23.95 -25.53
CA ASP A 54 23.37 22.54 -25.33
C ASP A 54 23.12 22.12 -23.86
N ASN A 55 23.57 22.93 -22.90
CA ASN A 55 23.31 22.69 -21.47
C ASN A 55 21.81 22.66 -21.12
N LEU A 56 20.99 23.46 -21.80
CA LEU A 56 19.54 23.48 -21.60
C LEU A 56 18.89 22.20 -22.11
N GLU A 57 19.34 21.65 -23.23
CA GLU A 57 18.81 20.39 -23.75
C GLU A 57 19.23 19.21 -22.85
N GLU A 58 20.47 19.18 -22.36
CA GLU A 58 20.91 18.17 -21.38
C GLU A 58 20.08 18.24 -20.08
N LEU A 59 19.80 19.44 -19.57
CA LEU A 59 18.96 19.61 -18.38
C LEU A 59 17.54 19.11 -18.62
N LYS A 60 16.99 19.33 -19.81
CA LYS A 60 15.65 18.85 -20.17
C LYS A 60 15.61 17.31 -20.21
N GLU A 61 16.61 16.66 -20.79
CA GLU A 61 16.71 15.20 -20.78
C GLU A 61 16.80 14.64 -19.35
N ILE A 62 17.60 15.27 -18.48
CA ILE A 62 17.72 14.87 -17.07
C ILE A 62 16.36 15.00 -16.36
N VAL A 63 15.64 16.09 -16.57
CA VAL A 63 14.31 16.31 -15.96
C VAL A 63 13.30 15.27 -16.45
N GLU A 64 13.30 14.93 -17.74
CA GLU A 64 12.43 13.90 -18.29
C GLU A 64 12.74 12.51 -17.71
N GLN A 65 14.03 12.16 -17.57
CA GLN A 65 14.45 10.91 -16.94
C GLN A 65 14.02 10.84 -15.47
N GLN A 66 14.27 11.91 -14.70
CA GLN A 66 13.87 11.98 -13.30
C GLN A 66 12.35 11.89 -13.12
N SER A 67 11.58 12.53 -13.99
CA SER A 67 10.11 12.44 -13.98
C SER A 67 9.63 10.99 -14.17
N SER A 68 10.24 10.26 -15.11
CA SER A 68 9.97 8.84 -15.35
C SER A 68 10.32 7.97 -14.13
N GLU A 69 11.46 8.20 -13.49
CA GLU A 69 11.87 7.49 -12.28
C GLU A 69 10.94 7.75 -11.11
N ILE A 70 10.55 9.01 -10.89
CA ILE A 70 9.58 9.40 -9.85
C ILE A 70 8.26 8.67 -10.06
N SER A 71 7.77 8.58 -11.31
CA SER A 71 6.56 7.83 -11.63
C SER A 71 6.68 6.36 -11.25
N LYS A 72 7.78 5.70 -11.62
CA LYS A 72 8.02 4.28 -11.29
C LYS A 72 8.11 4.06 -9.78
N VAL A 73 8.77 4.96 -9.05
CA VAL A 73 8.85 4.90 -7.59
C VAL A 73 7.46 5.03 -6.96
N SER A 74 6.62 5.93 -7.47
CA SER A 74 5.24 6.10 -7.01
C SER A 74 4.40 4.82 -7.20
N ASP A 75 4.53 4.17 -8.35
CA ASP A 75 3.85 2.89 -8.63
C ASP A 75 4.33 1.75 -7.71
N ASN A 76 5.64 1.70 -7.44
CA ASN A 76 6.22 0.76 -6.49
C ASN A 76 5.69 0.98 -5.07
N ILE A 77 5.63 2.23 -4.61
CA ILE A 77 5.05 2.59 -3.30
C ILE A 77 3.59 2.15 -3.21
N ASN A 78 2.80 2.41 -4.26
CA ASN A 78 1.40 1.98 -4.32
C ASN A 78 1.26 0.46 -4.22
N THR A 79 2.15 -0.29 -4.87
CA THR A 79 2.17 -1.75 -4.81
C THR A 79 2.54 -2.26 -3.41
N VAL A 80 3.57 -1.67 -2.79
CA VAL A 80 3.97 -2.00 -1.42
C VAL A 80 2.82 -1.75 -0.43
N ASN A 81 2.12 -0.62 -0.55
CA ASN A 81 0.97 -0.30 0.30
C ASN A 81 -0.17 -1.32 0.16
N ARG A 82 -0.46 -1.78 -1.05
CA ARG A 82 -1.45 -2.85 -1.28
C ARG A 82 -1.02 -4.16 -0.61
N ASN A 83 0.26 -4.53 -0.74
CA ASN A 83 0.81 -5.73 -0.11
C ASN A 83 0.75 -5.66 1.42
N LEU A 84 1.10 -4.52 2.02
CA LEU A 84 1.01 -4.30 3.46
C LEU A 84 -0.43 -4.45 3.97
N ASN A 85 -1.41 -3.90 3.25
CA ASN A 85 -2.82 -4.08 3.58
C ASN A 85 -3.25 -5.56 3.47
N GLY A 86 -2.73 -6.30 2.49
CA GLY A 86 -2.94 -7.75 2.37
C GLY A 86 -2.39 -8.52 3.57
N ILE A 87 -1.13 -8.23 3.96
CA ILE A 87 -0.47 -8.85 5.11
C ILE A 87 -1.24 -8.58 6.40
N LYS A 88 -1.68 -7.33 6.61
CA LYS A 88 -2.48 -6.97 7.79
C LYS A 88 -3.74 -7.84 7.92
N LYS A 89 -4.49 -8.02 6.84
CA LYS A 89 -5.70 -8.87 6.85
C LYS A 89 -5.38 -10.33 7.16
N ILE A 90 -4.28 -10.86 6.60
CA ILE A 90 -3.84 -12.24 6.88
C ILE A 90 -3.47 -12.39 8.37
N MET A 91 -2.76 -11.41 8.94
CA MET A 91 -2.41 -11.41 10.36
C MET A 91 -3.65 -11.34 11.26
N GLU A 92 -4.61 -10.47 10.94
CA GLU A 92 -5.89 -10.39 11.67
C GLU A 92 -6.63 -11.74 11.66
N GLN A 93 -6.74 -12.38 10.48
CA GLN A 93 -7.36 -13.70 10.34
C GLN A 93 -6.62 -14.80 11.12
N GLN A 94 -5.28 -14.80 11.08
CA GLN A 94 -4.46 -15.76 11.82
C GLN A 94 -4.63 -15.57 13.33
N LEU A 95 -4.67 -14.33 13.81
CA LEU A 95 -4.88 -14.03 15.22
C LEU A 95 -6.26 -14.50 15.68
N GLU A 96 -7.32 -14.21 14.92
CA GLU A 96 -8.67 -14.70 15.21
C GLU A 96 -8.73 -16.22 15.26
N GLN A 97 -8.06 -16.90 14.31
CA GLN A 97 -7.98 -18.36 14.30
C GLN A 97 -7.23 -18.91 15.52
N GLN A 98 -6.12 -18.30 15.91
CA GLN A 98 -5.35 -18.69 17.09
C GLN A 98 -6.17 -18.53 18.37
N LEU A 99 -6.85 -17.38 18.53
CA LEU A 99 -7.73 -17.13 19.68
C LEU A 99 -8.88 -18.15 19.73
N LYS A 100 -9.49 -18.47 18.58
CA LYS A 100 -10.51 -19.52 18.48
C LYS A 100 -9.97 -20.87 18.93
N VAL A 101 -8.81 -21.29 18.42
CA VAL A 101 -8.16 -22.56 18.78
C VAL A 101 -7.84 -22.60 20.27
N GLN A 102 -7.26 -21.53 20.83
CA GLN A 102 -6.93 -21.45 22.26
C GLN A 102 -8.19 -21.58 23.13
N LYS A 103 -9.26 -20.86 22.79
CA LYS A 103 -10.55 -20.95 23.50
C LYS A 103 -11.11 -22.37 23.45
N LEU A 104 -11.12 -23.01 22.29
CA LEU A 104 -11.61 -24.37 22.13
C LEU A 104 -10.75 -25.40 22.87
N SER A 105 -9.42 -25.26 22.84
CA SER A 105 -8.51 -26.12 23.60
C SER A 105 -8.75 -25.99 25.11
N SER A 106 -8.96 -24.77 25.61
CA SER A 106 -9.34 -24.54 27.01
C SER A 106 -10.69 -25.19 27.35
N ALA A 107 -11.69 -25.02 26.47
CA ALA A 107 -13.00 -25.64 26.63
C ALA A 107 -12.92 -27.19 26.65
N ILE A 108 -12.05 -27.80 25.83
CA ILE A 108 -11.83 -29.25 25.81
C ILE A 108 -11.22 -29.75 27.12
N ALA A 109 -10.21 -29.05 27.64
CA ALA A 109 -9.59 -29.38 28.92
C ALA A 109 -10.61 -29.28 30.08
N ASN A 110 -11.51 -28.30 29.97
CA ASN A 110 -12.52 -28.00 30.97
C ASN A 110 -13.89 -28.64 30.68
N ALA A 111 -14.01 -29.56 29.72
CA ALA A 111 -15.31 -30.12 29.32
C ALA A 111 -16.03 -30.92 30.42
N HIS A 112 -15.31 -31.28 31.49
CA HIS A 112 -15.88 -31.89 32.68
C HIS A 112 -16.70 -30.89 33.51
N ILE A 113 -16.41 -29.60 33.40
CA ILE A 113 -17.17 -28.52 34.03
C ILE A 113 -18.57 -28.50 33.40
N ALA A 114 -19.60 -28.50 34.25
CA ALA A 114 -21.01 -28.52 33.85
C ALA A 114 -21.40 -29.74 33.00
N SER A 115 -20.73 -30.88 33.19
CA SER A 115 -21.19 -32.14 32.58
C SER A 115 -22.53 -32.59 33.14
N PHE A 116 -23.33 -33.23 32.30
CA PHE A 116 -24.64 -33.78 32.63
C PHE A 116 -24.72 -35.25 32.22
N GLU A 117 -25.61 -35.99 32.86
CA GLU A 117 -25.88 -37.38 32.49
C GLU A 117 -26.91 -37.44 31.36
N TYR A 118 -26.67 -38.34 30.42
CA TYR A 118 -27.64 -38.66 29.38
C TYR A 118 -27.73 -40.17 29.18
N SER A 119 -28.84 -40.59 28.61
CA SER A 119 -29.11 -41.97 28.24
C SER A 119 -29.16 -42.11 26.72
N TYR A 120 -28.76 -43.27 26.23
CA TYR A 120 -28.91 -43.62 24.82
C TYR A 120 -29.22 -45.10 24.62
N VAL A 121 -29.81 -45.43 23.48
CA VAL A 121 -30.05 -46.82 23.06
C VAL A 121 -28.91 -47.26 22.16
N ASP A 122 -28.21 -48.32 22.55
CA ASP A 122 -27.13 -48.90 21.75
C ASP A 122 -27.66 -49.83 20.63
N LYS A 123 -26.75 -50.44 19.86
CA LYS A 123 -27.11 -51.35 18.75
C LYS A 123 -27.81 -52.62 19.21
N SER A 124 -27.66 -52.99 20.48
CA SER A 124 -28.29 -54.16 21.10
C SER A 124 -29.64 -53.83 21.72
N ASN A 125 -30.17 -52.62 21.49
CA ASN A 125 -31.39 -52.09 22.09
C ASN A 125 -31.34 -51.96 23.63
N VAL A 126 -30.14 -51.89 24.22
CA VAL A 126 -29.97 -51.69 25.66
C VAL A 126 -29.83 -50.20 25.96
N ILE A 127 -30.46 -49.75 27.04
CA ILE A 127 -30.32 -48.37 27.54
C ILE A 127 -29.00 -48.26 28.29
N GLN A 128 -28.12 -47.40 27.80
CA GLN A 128 -26.86 -47.04 28.42
C GLN A 128 -26.97 -45.65 29.03
N ARG A 129 -26.28 -45.42 30.15
CA ARG A 129 -26.08 -44.09 30.74
C ARG A 129 -24.64 -43.65 30.54
N SER A 130 -24.45 -42.38 30.23
CA SER A 130 -23.14 -41.80 29.98
C SER A 130 -23.09 -40.35 30.47
N ASN A 131 -21.88 -39.86 30.66
CA ASN A 131 -21.62 -38.47 31.01
C ASN A 131 -21.33 -37.68 29.72
N SER A 132 -21.83 -36.45 29.64
CA SER A 132 -21.70 -35.60 28.44
C SER A 132 -20.27 -35.17 28.11
N LYS A 133 -19.31 -35.33 29.03
CA LYS A 133 -17.92 -34.88 28.87
C LYS A 133 -17.29 -35.33 27.56
N GLU A 134 -17.22 -36.63 27.28
CA GLU A 134 -16.55 -37.17 26.09
C GLU A 134 -17.26 -36.73 24.80
N LEU A 135 -18.59 -36.65 24.83
CA LEU A 135 -19.39 -36.15 23.73
C LEU A 135 -19.06 -34.68 23.43
N VAL A 136 -19.04 -33.83 24.45
CA VAL A 136 -18.73 -32.41 24.32
C VAL A 136 -17.30 -32.19 23.85
N GLN A 137 -16.34 -32.95 24.36
CA GLN A 137 -14.96 -32.94 23.83
C GLN A 137 -14.94 -33.26 22.33
N GLY A 138 -15.68 -34.30 21.91
CA GLY A 138 -15.82 -34.66 20.50
C GLY A 138 -16.45 -33.54 19.65
N ILE A 139 -17.43 -32.83 20.18
CA ILE A 139 -18.07 -31.67 19.52
C ILE A 139 -17.06 -30.52 19.37
N LEU A 140 -16.37 -30.15 20.44
CA LEU A 140 -15.39 -29.06 20.44
C LEU A 140 -14.21 -29.35 19.49
N LEU A 141 -13.76 -30.60 19.41
CA LEU A 141 -12.76 -31.03 18.42
C LEU A 141 -13.27 -30.87 16.97
N LYS A 142 -14.56 -31.13 16.70
CA LYS A 142 -15.14 -30.84 15.38
C LYS A 142 -15.18 -29.34 15.10
N PHE A 143 -15.48 -28.51 16.10
CA PHE A 143 -15.48 -27.04 15.96
C PHE A 143 -14.10 -26.48 15.62
N MET A 144 -13.03 -27.04 16.18
CA MET A 144 -11.65 -26.66 15.84
C MET A 144 -11.36 -26.87 14.36
N ASN A 145 -11.93 -27.93 13.78
CA ASN A 145 -11.79 -28.27 12.36
C ASN A 145 -12.81 -27.55 11.46
N GLY A 146 -13.62 -26.64 12.01
CA GLY A 146 -14.68 -25.95 11.26
C GLY A 146 -15.86 -26.84 10.87
N LEU A 147 -16.01 -28.00 11.51
CA LEU A 147 -17.05 -28.97 11.21
C LEU A 147 -18.17 -28.90 12.25
N GLY A 148 -19.40 -29.19 11.79
CA GLY A 148 -20.51 -29.48 12.68
C GLY A 148 -20.41 -30.90 13.26
N HIS A 149 -21.09 -31.12 14.37
CA HIS A 149 -21.21 -32.44 14.98
C HIS A 149 -22.67 -32.92 14.90
N PHE A 150 -22.87 -34.13 14.39
CA PHE A 150 -24.19 -34.75 14.33
C PHE A 150 -24.63 -35.19 15.73
N ILE A 151 -25.86 -34.88 16.11
CA ILE A 151 -26.47 -35.29 17.37
C ILE A 151 -27.39 -36.49 17.10
N PRO A 152 -27.05 -37.70 17.60
CA PRO A 152 -27.90 -38.87 17.44
C PRO A 152 -29.29 -38.66 18.03
N SER A 153 -30.31 -39.11 17.29
CA SER A 153 -31.70 -39.05 17.75
C SER A 153 -32.01 -40.08 18.84
N THR A 154 -31.03 -40.92 19.21
CA THR A 154 -31.13 -41.91 20.29
C THR A 154 -30.76 -41.34 21.66
N PHE A 155 -30.27 -40.10 21.73
CA PHE A 155 -29.81 -39.47 22.98
C PHE A 155 -30.94 -38.69 23.67
N TYR A 156 -31.05 -38.81 24.99
CA TYR A 156 -32.08 -38.16 25.82
C TYR A 156 -31.64 -38.05 27.29
N ILE A 157 -32.20 -37.11 28.07
CA ILE A 157 -31.86 -36.93 29.50
C ILE A 157 -32.78 -37.73 30.43
N SER A 158 -34.09 -37.67 30.19
CA SER A 158 -35.10 -38.22 31.09
C SER A 158 -35.69 -39.55 30.60
N SER A 159 -36.32 -40.30 31.51
CA SER A 159 -37.03 -41.57 31.24
C SER A 159 -38.07 -41.46 30.11
N ASN A 160 -38.59 -40.24 29.90
CA ASN A 160 -39.58 -39.91 28.88
C ASN A 160 -38.96 -39.79 27.46
N ARG A 161 -37.66 -40.06 27.32
CA ARG A 161 -36.91 -40.00 26.05
C ARG A 161 -37.01 -38.63 25.37
N ASN A 162 -37.07 -37.57 26.16
CA ASN A 162 -37.14 -36.20 25.64
C ASN A 162 -35.79 -35.79 25.00
N LYS A 163 -35.80 -35.71 23.66
CA LYS A 163 -34.61 -35.38 22.85
C LYS A 163 -34.34 -33.88 22.78
N GLU A 164 -35.38 -33.07 22.97
CA GLU A 164 -35.26 -31.61 22.92
C GLU A 164 -34.57 -31.09 24.17
N GLU A 165 -34.93 -31.63 25.33
CA GLU A 165 -34.27 -31.39 26.61
C GLU A 165 -32.76 -31.72 26.52
N PHE A 166 -32.42 -32.87 25.95
CA PHE A 166 -31.02 -33.23 25.69
C PHE A 166 -30.27 -32.21 24.82
N ARG A 167 -30.88 -31.77 23.71
CA ARG A 167 -30.26 -30.79 22.82
C ARG A 167 -30.11 -29.42 23.49
N ALA A 168 -31.09 -29.01 24.30
CA ALA A 168 -31.05 -27.77 25.07
C ALA A 168 -29.90 -27.79 26.08
N GLU A 169 -29.77 -28.88 26.84
CA GLU A 169 -28.69 -29.03 27.83
C GLU A 169 -27.32 -29.12 27.17
N LEU A 170 -27.20 -29.87 26.07
CA LEU A 170 -25.96 -29.94 25.28
C LEU A 170 -25.54 -28.56 24.77
N LYS A 171 -26.50 -27.79 24.26
CA LYS A 171 -26.29 -26.41 23.79
C LYS A 171 -25.87 -25.50 24.94
N ALA A 172 -26.51 -25.63 26.11
CA ALA A 172 -26.18 -24.86 27.31
C ALA A 172 -24.76 -25.17 27.80
N GLN A 173 -24.39 -26.44 27.92
CA GLN A 173 -23.04 -26.83 28.34
C GLN A 173 -21.97 -26.31 27.37
N VAL A 174 -22.18 -26.49 26.06
CA VAL A 174 -21.24 -25.96 25.05
C VAL A 174 -21.13 -24.43 25.15
N ASN A 175 -22.24 -23.73 25.34
CA ASN A 175 -22.26 -22.28 25.54
C ASN A 175 -21.45 -21.85 26.77
N VAL A 176 -21.60 -22.54 27.91
CA VAL A 176 -20.83 -22.28 29.13
C VAL A 176 -19.33 -22.41 28.88
N LEU A 177 -18.91 -23.42 28.11
CA LEU A 177 -17.49 -23.67 27.86
C LEU A 177 -16.85 -22.70 26.86
N ILE A 178 -17.58 -22.28 25.83
CA ILE A 178 -17.03 -21.42 24.76
C ILE A 178 -17.41 -19.93 24.91
N GLY A 179 -18.32 -19.62 25.84
CA GLY A 179 -18.85 -18.26 26.09
C GLY A 179 -19.72 -17.72 24.95
N ARG A 180 -20.21 -18.58 24.07
CA ARG A 180 -21.05 -18.22 22.93
C ARG A 180 -22.05 -19.32 22.62
N GLU A 181 -23.28 -18.93 22.32
CA GLU A 181 -24.35 -19.87 22.02
C GLU A 181 -24.08 -20.59 20.69
N PRO A 182 -23.94 -21.93 20.68
CA PRO A 182 -23.67 -22.67 19.46
C PRO A 182 -24.96 -22.80 18.63
N ARG A 183 -24.80 -22.88 17.30
CA ARG A 183 -25.92 -22.95 16.37
C ARG A 183 -26.39 -24.40 16.22
N LEU A 184 -27.65 -24.65 16.53
CA LEU A 184 -28.32 -25.94 16.30
C LEU A 184 -29.13 -25.86 15.00
N VAL A 185 -28.91 -26.80 14.08
CA VAL A 185 -29.58 -26.84 12.77
C VAL A 185 -30.19 -28.22 12.56
N GLN A 186 -31.45 -28.24 12.13
CA GLN A 186 -32.09 -29.45 11.63
C GLN A 186 -31.95 -29.49 10.10
N GLU A 187 -31.35 -30.56 9.58
CA GLU A 187 -31.26 -30.80 8.14
C GLU A 187 -32.57 -31.40 7.59
N SER A 188 -32.74 -31.36 6.26
CA SER A 188 -33.91 -31.91 5.54
C SER A 188 -34.15 -33.41 5.79
N ASN A 189 -33.10 -34.15 6.13
CA ASN A 189 -33.17 -35.57 6.51
C ASN A 189 -33.60 -35.81 7.98
N GLY A 190 -33.96 -34.75 8.71
CA GLY A 190 -34.37 -34.79 10.11
C GLY A 190 -33.22 -34.93 11.12
N ARG A 191 -31.96 -34.94 10.66
CA ARG A 191 -30.77 -34.97 11.53
C ARG A 191 -30.50 -33.61 12.12
N TYR A 192 -29.98 -33.61 13.34
CA TYR A 192 -29.61 -32.39 14.05
C TYR A 192 -28.09 -32.28 14.08
N TYR A 193 -27.59 -31.11 13.74
CA TYR A 193 -26.18 -30.76 13.83
C TYR A 193 -26.00 -29.55 14.74
N ILE A 194 -24.93 -29.58 15.51
CA ILE A 194 -24.46 -28.43 16.28
C ILE A 194 -23.20 -27.87 15.62
N TYR A 195 -23.12 -26.55 15.49
CA TYR A 195 -22.01 -25.82 14.87
C TYR A 195 -21.46 -24.75 15.82
N TYR A 196 -20.17 -24.46 15.68
CA TYR A 196 -19.58 -23.26 16.26
C TYR A 196 -20.18 -22.02 15.59
N SER A 197 -20.63 -21.06 16.40
CA SER A 197 -21.20 -19.79 15.93
C SER A 197 -20.13 -18.77 15.60
#